data_AF-A0A5I9B9A4-F1
#
_entry.id   AF-A0A5I9B9A4-F1
#
_cell.length_a   1.000
_cell.length_b   1.000
_cell.length_c   1.000
_cell.angle_alpha   90.00
_cell.angle_beta   90.00
_cell.angle_gamma   90.00
#
_symmetry.space_group_name_H-M   'P 1'
#
loop_
_entity.id
_entity.type
_entity.pdbx_description
1 polymer ?
#
loop_
_entity_poly.entity_id
_entity_poly.type
_entity_poly.pdbx_seq_one_letter_code
_entity_poly.pdbx_strand_id
1 'polypeptide(L)'
;MNNTLSKRLCLTAMLTLAAVVYTTSAFAETSKLVIESGDSAQSRQEAAMEKEQWNDTRSLRQKVNTRAEKEWDKADAAFDNRDKCEQSANINAYWEPNTLRCLDRRTGRVITP
;
A
#
# COMPACT_ATOMS: atom_id res chain seq x y z
N MET A 1 -62.51 35.93 37.62
CA MET A 1 -61.21 36.47 37.15
C MET A 1 -60.10 35.41 37.06
N ASN A 2 -60.43 34.10 37.02
CA ASN A 2 -59.41 33.01 37.12
C ASN A 2 -59.08 32.35 35.77
N ASN A 3 -60.00 32.39 34.79
CA ASN A 3 -59.82 31.73 33.50
C ASN A 3 -58.86 32.47 32.55
N THR A 4 -58.72 33.80 32.69
CA THR A 4 -57.82 34.62 31.87
C THR A 4 -56.37 34.50 32.32
N LEU A 5 -56.13 34.39 33.63
CA LEU A 5 -54.80 34.20 34.20
C LEU A 5 -54.24 32.80 33.86
N SER A 6 -55.07 31.76 33.97
CA SER A 6 -54.68 30.38 33.65
C SER A 6 -54.37 30.20 32.16
N LYS A 7 -55.15 30.81 31.25
CA LYS A 7 -54.86 30.79 29.80
C LYS A 7 -53.55 31.51 29.46
N ARG A 8 -53.25 32.63 30.11
CA ARG A 8 -51.98 33.34 29.93
C ARG A 8 -50.80 32.54 30.45
N LEU A 9 -50.94 31.86 31.59
CA LEU A 9 -49.92 30.96 32.13
C LEU A 9 -49.63 29.77 31.20
N CYS A 10 -50.67 29.15 30.63
CA CYS A 10 -50.51 28.06 29.66
C CYS A 10 -49.83 28.53 28.37
N LEU A 11 -50.19 29.70 27.85
CA LEU A 11 -49.55 30.28 26.67
C LEU A 11 -48.08 30.60 26.91
N THR A 12 -47.73 31.17 28.07
CA THR A 12 -46.33 31.42 28.43
C THR A 12 -45.56 30.13 28.62
N ALA A 13 -46.15 29.11 29.25
CA ALA A 13 -45.51 27.82 29.45
C ALA A 13 -45.21 27.11 28.11
N MET A 14 -46.15 27.17 27.16
CA MET A 14 -45.98 26.61 25.81
C MET A 14 -44.87 27.34 25.03
N LEU A 15 -44.81 28.67 25.12
CA LEU A 15 -43.77 29.48 24.46
C LEU A 15 -42.38 29.22 25.04
N THR A 16 -42.26 29.06 26.36
CA THR A 16 -40.98 28.73 27.01
C THR A 16 -40.51 27.31 26.66
N LEU A 17 -41.42 26.35 26.53
CA LEU A 17 -41.11 24.99 26.09
C LEU A 17 -40.65 24.97 24.63
N ALA A 18 -41.29 25.77 23.76
CA ALA A 18 -40.87 25.91 22.37
C ALA A 18 -39.45 26.48 22.28
N ALA A 19 -39.11 27.51 23.06
CA ALA A 19 -37.78 28.12 23.06
C ALA A 19 -36.65 27.16 23.47
N VAL A 20 -36.91 26.22 24.39
CA VAL A 20 -35.92 25.20 24.83
C VAL A 20 -35.66 24.14 23.75
N VAL A 21 -36.63 23.86 22.88
CA VAL A 21 -36.44 22.92 21.75
C VAL A 21 -35.58 23.53 20.64
N TYR A 22 -35.59 24.87 20.50
CA TYR A 22 -34.79 25.57 19.49
C TYR A 22 -33.34 25.86 19.93
N THR A 23 -32.95 25.58 21.18
CA THR A 23 -31.55 25.65 21.56
C THR A 23 -30.83 24.38 21.12
N THR A 24 -30.34 24.39 19.88
CA THR A 24 -29.42 23.36 19.39
C THR A 24 -28.15 23.42 20.22
N SER A 25 -27.94 22.42 21.08
CA SER A 25 -26.63 22.19 21.70
C SER A 25 -25.64 21.86 20.57
N ALA A 26 -24.85 22.86 20.17
CA ALA A 26 -23.72 22.65 19.29
C ALA A 26 -22.64 21.90 20.08
N PHE A 27 -22.71 20.57 20.09
CA PHE A 27 -21.59 19.75 20.50
C PHE A 27 -20.53 19.92 19.42
N ALA A 28 -19.58 20.81 19.67
CA ALA A 28 -18.37 20.84 18.87
C ALA A 28 -17.67 19.50 19.05
N GLU A 29 -17.71 18.66 18.00
CA GLU A 29 -16.86 17.48 17.88
C GLU A 29 -15.43 17.99 17.80
N THR A 30 -14.84 18.25 18.97
CA THR A 30 -13.43 18.56 19.06
C THR A 30 -12.70 17.24 18.93
N SER A 31 -12.28 16.93 17.71
CA SER A 31 -11.27 15.91 17.44
C SER A 31 -10.00 16.32 18.19
N LYS A 32 -9.91 15.90 19.45
CA LYS A 32 -8.71 16.08 20.26
C LYS A 32 -7.64 15.20 19.63
N LEU A 33 -6.88 15.77 18.71
CA LEU A 33 -5.59 15.21 18.30
C LEU A 33 -4.68 15.30 19.51
N VAL A 34 -4.64 14.23 20.31
CA VAL A 34 -3.56 14.01 21.26
C VAL A 34 -2.33 13.74 20.43
N ILE A 35 -1.62 14.78 20.02
CA ILE A 35 -0.26 14.66 19.51
C ILE A 35 0.57 14.35 20.74
N GLU A 36 0.65 13.07 21.09
CA GLU A 36 1.62 12.57 22.07
C GLU A 36 3.00 12.70 21.43
N SER A 37 3.54 13.92 21.52
CA SER A 37 4.91 14.23 21.12
C SER A 37 5.84 13.48 22.07
N GLY A 38 6.21 12.26 21.70
CA GLY A 38 7.36 11.57 22.26
C GLY A 38 7.04 10.20 22.84
N ASP A 39 7.55 9.19 22.15
CA ASP A 39 8.20 8.01 22.73
C ASP A 39 7.58 7.51 24.06
N SER A 40 6.32 7.09 24.00
CA SER A 40 5.62 6.51 25.13
C SER A 40 6.17 5.10 25.41
N ALA A 41 6.07 4.63 26.65
CA ALA A 41 6.50 3.27 26.99
C ALA A 41 5.79 2.21 26.12
N GLN A 42 4.55 2.48 25.73
CA GLN A 42 3.78 1.67 24.79
C GLN A 42 4.38 1.71 23.37
N SER A 43 4.70 2.89 22.82
CA SER A 43 5.30 2.97 21.48
C SER A 43 6.67 2.30 21.38
N ARG A 44 7.45 2.31 22.48
CA ARG A 44 8.72 1.56 22.56
C ARG A 44 8.53 0.05 22.51
N GLN A 45 7.50 -0.45 23.20
CA GLN A 45 7.16 -1.87 23.19
C GLN A 45 6.63 -2.30 21.82
N GLU A 46 5.79 -1.47 21.19
CA GLU A 46 5.29 -1.71 19.83
C GLU A 46 6.43 -1.74 18.81
N ALA A 47 7.37 -0.78 18.86
CA ALA A 47 8.54 -0.76 17.98
C ALA A 47 9.48 -1.96 18.20
N ALA A 48 9.61 -2.44 19.45
CA ALA A 48 10.39 -3.65 19.75
C ALA A 48 9.73 -4.91 19.17
N MET A 49 8.40 -5.06 19.34
CA MET A 49 7.64 -6.16 18.76
C MET A 49 7.66 -6.13 17.22
N GLU A 50 7.51 -4.95 16.62
CA GLU A 50 7.60 -4.78 15.16
C GLU A 50 9.00 -5.14 14.66
N LYS A 51 10.06 -4.78 15.41
CA LYS A 51 11.43 -5.14 15.07
C LYS A 51 11.65 -6.66 15.12
N GLU A 52 11.08 -7.36 16.10
CA GLU A 52 11.12 -8.83 16.17
C GLU A 52 10.41 -9.45 14.97
N GLN A 53 9.18 -9.01 14.67
CA GLN A 53 8.45 -9.47 13.49
C GLN A 53 9.19 -9.17 12.18
N TRP A 54 9.81 -7.99 12.06
CA TRP A 54 10.63 -7.61 10.92
C TRP A 54 11.86 -8.52 10.80
N ASN A 55 12.48 -8.91 11.91
CA ASN A 55 13.63 -9.83 11.89
C ASN A 55 13.22 -11.25 11.51
N ASP A 56 12.09 -11.77 12.01
CA ASP A 56 11.61 -13.13 11.71
C ASP A 56 11.37 -13.33 10.21
N THR A 57 10.92 -12.28 9.54
CA THR A 57 10.62 -12.27 8.10
C THR A 57 11.81 -11.84 7.23
N ARG A 58 12.95 -11.48 7.82
CA ARG A 58 14.17 -11.03 7.10
C ARG A 58 14.65 -12.05 6.07
N SER A 59 14.68 -13.34 6.44
CA SER A 59 15.13 -14.41 5.54
C SER A 59 14.26 -14.50 4.28
N LEU A 60 12.94 -14.39 4.44
CA LEU A 60 12.01 -14.44 3.31
C LEU A 60 12.19 -13.23 2.40
N ARG A 61 12.29 -12.03 2.96
CA ARG A 61 12.55 -10.81 2.15
C ARG A 61 13.85 -10.93 1.37
N GLN A 62 14.92 -11.41 2.02
CA GLN A 62 16.19 -11.61 1.34
C GLN A 62 16.08 -12.63 0.21
N LYS A 63 15.38 -13.76 0.41
CA LYS A 63 15.14 -14.76 -0.64
C LYS A 63 14.34 -14.19 -1.80
N VAL A 64 13.33 -13.37 -1.53
CA VAL A 64 12.52 -12.70 -2.56
C VAL A 64 13.40 -11.74 -3.37
N ASN A 65 14.18 -10.90 -2.70
CA ASN A 65 15.09 -9.96 -3.36
C ASN A 65 16.13 -10.71 -4.22
N THR A 66 16.79 -11.74 -3.67
CA THR A 66 17.76 -12.54 -4.43
C THR A 66 17.13 -13.32 -5.58
N ARG A 67 15.86 -13.75 -5.47
CA ARG A 67 15.16 -14.36 -6.60
C ARG A 67 14.91 -13.32 -7.68
N ALA A 68 14.42 -12.15 -7.30
CA ALA A 68 14.18 -11.06 -8.24
C ALA A 68 15.47 -10.69 -8.97
N GLU A 69 16.58 -10.45 -8.24
CA GLU A 69 17.91 -10.20 -8.83
C GLU A 69 18.28 -11.26 -9.86
N LYS A 70 18.15 -12.55 -9.53
CA LYS A 70 18.43 -13.63 -10.49
C LYS A 70 17.52 -13.66 -11.71
N GLU A 71 16.26 -13.24 -11.57
CA GLU A 71 15.33 -13.15 -12.69
C GLU A 71 15.70 -11.99 -13.61
N TRP A 72 16.09 -10.85 -13.04
CA TRP A 72 16.64 -9.72 -13.78
C TRP A 72 17.94 -10.10 -14.51
N ASP A 73 18.89 -10.74 -13.83
CA ASP A 73 20.15 -11.19 -14.43
C ASP A 73 19.93 -12.14 -15.62
N LYS A 74 18.93 -13.02 -15.53
CA LYS A 74 18.58 -13.92 -16.64
C LYS A 74 18.00 -13.18 -17.83
N ALA A 75 17.16 -12.18 -17.59
CA ALA A 75 16.57 -11.37 -18.64
C ALA A 75 17.65 -10.54 -19.34
N ASP A 76 18.53 -9.91 -18.57
CA ASP A 76 19.66 -9.13 -19.06
C ASP A 76 20.60 -10.00 -19.92
N ALA A 77 20.99 -11.17 -19.40
CA ALA A 77 21.78 -12.14 -20.16
C ALA A 77 21.09 -12.63 -21.44
N ALA A 78 19.76 -12.74 -21.46
CA ALA A 78 19.02 -13.11 -22.66
C ALA A 78 19.05 -12.00 -23.72
N PHE A 79 18.98 -10.73 -23.31
CA PHE A 79 19.14 -9.58 -24.22
C PHE A 79 20.56 -9.55 -24.80
N ASP A 80 21.59 -9.68 -23.96
CA ASP A 80 22.99 -9.75 -24.42
C ASP A 80 23.23 -10.90 -25.41
N ASN A 81 22.68 -12.08 -25.11
CA ASN A 81 22.82 -13.24 -25.98
C ASN A 81 22.10 -13.06 -27.32
N ARG A 82 20.95 -12.37 -27.31
CA ARG A 82 20.23 -12.02 -28.52
C ARG A 82 21.05 -11.07 -29.38
N ASP A 83 21.58 -10.00 -28.79
CA ASP A 83 22.36 -9.00 -29.51
C ASP A 83 23.60 -9.63 -30.16
N LYS A 84 24.31 -10.51 -29.43
CA LYS A 84 25.44 -11.25 -29.99
C LYS A 84 25.02 -12.22 -31.10
N CYS A 85 23.85 -12.87 -30.97
CA CYS A 85 23.33 -13.75 -32.02
C CYS A 85 23.02 -12.97 -33.31
N GLU A 86 22.40 -11.80 -33.17
CA GLU A 86 22.09 -10.91 -34.29
C GLU A 86 23.36 -10.30 -34.93
N GLN A 87 24.41 -10.09 -34.15
CA GLN A 87 25.72 -9.64 -34.64
C GLN A 87 26.61 -10.76 -35.21
N SER A 88 26.18 -12.02 -35.11
CA SER A 88 26.98 -13.16 -35.55
C SER A 88 27.24 -13.11 -37.05
N ALA A 89 28.47 -13.42 -37.46
CA ALA A 89 28.81 -13.61 -38.87
C ALA A 89 28.22 -14.91 -39.48
N ASN A 90 27.61 -15.77 -38.65
CA ASN A 90 26.99 -17.00 -39.11
C ASN A 90 25.61 -16.74 -39.72
N ILE A 91 25.51 -16.84 -41.05
CA ILE A 91 24.27 -16.66 -41.82
C ILE A 91 23.12 -17.61 -41.43
N ASN A 92 23.42 -18.69 -40.71
CA ASN A 92 22.44 -19.67 -40.26
C ASN A 92 22.03 -19.47 -38.80
N ALA A 93 22.65 -18.53 -38.09
CA ALA A 93 22.23 -18.18 -36.74
C ALA A 93 20.85 -17.53 -36.76
N TYR A 94 19.97 -18.00 -35.90
CA TYR A 94 18.70 -17.36 -35.63
C TYR A 94 18.44 -17.35 -34.12
N TRP A 95 17.77 -16.30 -33.66
CA TRP A 95 17.33 -16.18 -32.28
C TRP A 95 15.97 -16.86 -32.08
N GLU A 96 15.90 -17.81 -31.16
CA GLU A 96 14.64 -18.47 -30.79
C GLU A 96 14.00 -17.79 -29.56
N PRO A 97 12.83 -17.12 -29.70
CA PRO A 97 12.23 -16.34 -28.62
C PRO A 97 11.70 -17.20 -27.46
N ASN A 98 11.34 -18.46 -27.72
CA ASN A 98 10.77 -19.35 -26.71
C ASN A 98 11.83 -19.90 -25.76
N THR A 99 13.02 -20.20 -26.26
CA THR A 99 14.11 -20.80 -25.46
C THR A 99 15.17 -19.78 -25.06
N LEU A 100 15.14 -18.58 -25.66
CA LEU A 100 16.13 -17.50 -25.47
C LEU A 100 17.54 -17.98 -25.83
N ARG A 101 17.66 -18.68 -26.97
CA ARG A 101 18.92 -19.25 -27.45
C ARG A 101 19.18 -18.85 -28.89
N CYS A 102 20.46 -18.69 -29.21
CA CYS A 102 20.93 -18.62 -30.57
C CYS A 102 21.08 -20.04 -31.12
N LEU A 103 20.37 -20.39 -32.18
CA LEU A 103 20.35 -21.72 -32.78
C LEU A 103 20.76 -21.66 -34.25
N ASP A 104 21.32 -22.75 -34.75
CA ASP A 104 21.54 -22.96 -36.19
C ASP A 104 20.24 -23.43 -36.85
N ARG A 105 19.74 -22.68 -37.82
CA ARG A 105 18.50 -23.01 -38.55
C ARG A 105 18.51 -24.38 -39.22
N ARG A 106 19.69 -24.91 -39.57
CA ARG A 106 19.83 -26.19 -40.28
C ARG A 106 19.86 -27.37 -39.33
N THR A 107 20.51 -27.22 -38.17
CA THR A 107 20.79 -28.33 -37.27
C THR A 107 20.02 -28.25 -35.95
N GLY A 108 19.41 -27.11 -35.64
CA GLY A 108 18.78 -26.82 -34.34
C GLY A 108 19.77 -26.78 -33.17
N ARG A 109 21.08 -26.83 -33.44
CA ARG A 109 22.11 -26.82 -32.41
C ARG A 109 22.33 -25.40 -31.92
N VAL A 110 22.70 -25.31 -30.65
CA VAL A 110 23.03 -24.05 -30.00
C VAL A 110 24.33 -23.53 -30.57
N ILE A 111 24.28 -22.31 -31.08
CA ILE A 111 25.45 -21.55 -31.48
C ILE A 111 25.81 -20.71 -30.26
N THR A 112 27.02 -20.90 -29.75
CA THR A 112 27.59 -19.92 -28.82
C THR A 112 27.80 -18.63 -29.60
N PRO A 113 27.17 -17.52 -29.18
CA PRO A 113 27.34 -16.22 -29.83
C PRO A 113 28.80 -15.76 -29.84
#